data_AF-A0A662K6Y9-F1
#
_entry.id   AF-A0A662K6Y9-F1
#
_cell.length_a   1.000
_cell.length_b   1.000
_cell.length_c   1.000
_cell.angle_alpha   90.00
_cell.angle_beta   90.00
_cell.angle_gamma   90.00
#
_symmetry.space_group_name_H-M   'P 1'
#
loop_
_entity.id
_entity.type
_entity.pdbx_description
1 polymer ?
#
loop_
_entity_poly.entity_id
_entity_poly.type
_entity_poly.pdbx_seq_one_letter_code
_entity_poly.pdbx_strand_id
1 'polypeptide(L)'
;MKNSSKSRNMFIVFITVTILILSAIESVGISNNISKKEDDAVLKINNDYRGFKLKTKVKPIDVSPRFLSKNSDTQGFLHTSDVSTSDENIFVIANENNDEYHPSIITNGNDALVAYEYKDESGTNVYFRFSTDNGETWSEAYYYTDASNFSSPALASNPRTGIGYGTFITDFNNSGEIGEIVFNPLTNPDYWYVATIDWSKYKFYGFKTADIVSYEYSEYPDVPFIIAFIGSTNFEDAECVDTPMFCFRTPGDSESYTIAWDPQV
;
A
#
# COMPACT_ATOMS: atom_id res chain seq x y z
N MET A 1 56.18 -21.45 28.65
CA MET A 1 54.85 -21.45 28.00
C MET A 1 53.84 -20.71 28.88
N LYS A 2 53.67 -19.39 28.70
CA LYS A 2 52.61 -18.61 29.38
C LYS A 2 52.44 -17.20 28.77
N ASN A 3 52.42 -17.08 27.44
CA ASN A 3 52.21 -15.79 26.76
C ASN A 3 51.30 -15.85 25.51
N SER A 4 50.71 -17.01 25.17
CA SER A 4 49.91 -17.14 23.93
C SER A 4 48.42 -16.82 24.07
N SER A 5 47.87 -16.69 25.29
CA SER A 5 46.44 -16.33 25.44
C SER A 5 46.21 -14.81 25.35
N LYS A 6 47.16 -14.01 25.84
CA LYS A 6 47.07 -12.54 25.81
C LYS A 6 47.20 -12.00 24.38
N SER A 7 48.08 -12.61 23.56
CA SER A 7 48.19 -12.27 22.13
C SER A 7 46.98 -12.73 21.32
N ARG A 8 46.40 -13.91 21.63
CA ARG A 8 45.16 -14.38 20.99
C ARG A 8 43.97 -13.46 21.27
N ASN A 9 43.79 -13.02 22.53
CA ASN A 9 42.70 -12.12 22.88
C ASN A 9 42.88 -10.73 22.26
N MET A 10 44.11 -10.24 22.17
CA MET A 10 44.42 -8.97 21.49
C MET A 10 44.18 -9.05 19.98
N PHE A 11 44.47 -10.20 19.36
CA PHE A 11 44.22 -10.44 17.94
C PHE A 11 42.71 -10.56 17.61
N ILE A 12 41.94 -11.22 18.48
CA ILE A 12 40.48 -11.33 18.33
C ILE A 12 39.79 -9.96 18.46
N VAL A 13 40.21 -9.15 19.45
CA VAL A 13 39.69 -7.78 19.60
C VAL A 13 40.03 -6.90 18.40
N PHE A 14 41.23 -7.07 17.82
CA PHE A 14 41.61 -6.32 16.64
C PHE A 14 40.74 -6.70 15.42
N ILE A 15 40.44 -7.99 15.24
CA ILE A 15 39.56 -8.47 14.15
C ILE A 15 38.12 -7.96 14.34
N THR A 16 37.54 -8.05 15.54
CA THR A 16 36.17 -7.55 15.76
C THR A 16 36.06 -6.04 15.59
N VAL A 17 37.04 -5.26 16.04
CA VAL A 17 37.07 -3.81 15.80
C VAL A 17 37.24 -3.49 14.31
N THR A 18 38.05 -4.26 13.58
CA THR A 18 38.23 -4.05 12.12
C THR A 18 36.96 -4.38 11.34
N ILE A 19 36.22 -5.44 11.71
CA ILE A 19 34.93 -5.81 11.10
C ILE A 19 33.84 -4.77 11.42
N LEU A 20 33.83 -4.23 12.65
CA LEU A 20 32.91 -3.14 13.02
C LEU A 20 33.21 -1.82 12.30
N ILE A 21 34.47 -1.54 11.97
CA ILE A 21 34.85 -0.36 11.16
C ILE A 21 34.52 -0.58 9.67
N LEU A 22 34.69 -1.81 9.15
CA LEU A 22 34.35 -2.12 7.75
C LEU A 22 32.83 -2.13 7.49
N SER A 23 32.02 -2.62 8.44
CA SER A 23 30.55 -2.58 8.33
C SER A 23 29.97 -1.17 8.44
N ALA A 24 30.71 -0.21 9.02
CA ALA A 24 30.33 1.20 9.03
C ALA A 24 30.65 1.93 7.70
N ILE A 25 31.43 1.31 6.79
CA ILE A 25 31.86 1.92 5.51
C ILE A 25 30.98 1.45 4.33
N GLU A 26 30.14 0.43 4.49
CA GLU A 26 29.20 -0.02 3.44
C GLU A 26 27.90 0.83 3.34
N SER A 27 27.73 1.86 4.17
CA SER A 27 26.69 2.88 3.99
C SER A 27 27.26 4.18 3.40
N VAL A 28 27.96 4.06 2.27
CA VAL A 28 28.20 5.19 1.36
C VAL A 28 27.67 4.79 0.01
N GLY A 29 26.41 5.14 -0.26
CA GLY A 29 25.77 4.93 -1.55
C GLY A 29 26.58 5.58 -2.67
N ILE A 30 27.19 4.74 -3.52
CA ILE A 30 27.72 5.16 -4.81
C ILE A 30 26.54 5.21 -5.77
N SER A 31 26.01 6.41 -5.99
CA SER A 31 25.16 6.70 -7.14
C SER A 31 26.06 6.90 -8.35
N ASN A 32 26.04 5.95 -9.29
CA ASN A 32 26.55 6.15 -10.64
C ASN A 32 25.38 6.49 -11.56
N ASN A 33 25.22 7.77 -11.88
CA ASN A 33 24.70 8.17 -13.18
C ASN A 33 25.43 9.43 -13.65
N ILE A 34 26.27 9.24 -14.67
CA ILE A 34 26.95 10.31 -15.39
C ILE A 34 25.99 10.85 -16.45
N SER A 35 25.68 12.14 -16.39
CA SER A 35 25.74 12.97 -17.59
C SER A 35 26.35 14.32 -17.22
N LYS A 36 27.49 14.63 -17.83
CA LYS A 36 28.20 15.90 -17.64
C LYS A 36 27.47 17.02 -18.36
N LYS A 37 27.09 18.07 -17.62
CA LYS A 37 27.37 19.45 -18.02
C LYS A 37 27.54 20.32 -16.77
N GLU A 38 28.56 21.15 -16.84
CA GLU A 38 29.21 21.89 -15.76
C GLU A 38 28.27 22.85 -15.02
N ASP A 39 28.43 22.90 -13.70
CA ASP A 39 28.68 24.15 -12.98
C ASP A 39 29.27 23.80 -11.61
N ASP A 40 30.55 24.13 -11.42
CA ASP A 40 31.33 23.85 -10.22
C ASP A 40 30.77 24.57 -8.99
N ALA A 41 30.34 23.80 -7.98
CA ALA A 41 30.20 24.30 -6.62
C ALA A 41 30.87 23.31 -5.64
N VAL A 42 32.18 23.50 -5.44
CA VAL A 42 32.93 22.79 -4.41
C VAL A 42 32.45 23.24 -3.03
N LEU A 43 31.75 22.38 -2.31
CA LEU A 43 31.27 22.63 -0.95
C LEU A 43 32.37 22.27 0.06
N LYS A 44 33.13 23.27 0.53
CA LYS A 44 33.99 23.13 1.71
C LYS A 44 33.11 23.18 2.96
N ILE A 45 32.96 22.05 3.65
CA ILE A 45 32.23 21.99 4.92
C ILE A 45 33.20 22.35 6.05
N ASN A 46 32.99 23.52 6.67
CA ASN A 46 33.64 23.90 7.93
C ASN A 46 32.67 23.61 9.08
N ASN A 47 33.13 22.86 10.07
CA ASN A 47 32.36 22.45 11.26
C ASN A 47 32.22 23.61 12.26
N ASP A 48 31.41 24.61 11.93
CA ASP A 48 30.91 25.58 12.91
C ASP A 48 29.38 25.66 12.85
N TYR A 49 28.75 25.03 13.84
CA TYR A 49 27.31 25.08 14.08
C TYR A 49 26.88 26.49 14.48
N ARG A 50 26.50 27.35 13.52
CA ARG A 50 25.47 28.40 13.67
C ARG A 50 24.80 28.74 12.33
N GLY A 51 23.59 28.22 12.13
CA GLY A 51 22.58 28.77 11.22
C GLY A 51 22.89 28.74 9.72
N PHE A 52 22.76 27.56 9.09
CA PHE A 52 22.78 27.45 7.64
C PHE A 52 21.39 27.78 7.07
N LYS A 53 21.23 28.88 6.35
CA LYS A 53 20.05 29.14 5.50
C LYS A 53 20.39 28.74 4.07
N LEU A 54 19.91 27.58 3.62
CA LEU A 54 19.89 27.23 2.21
C LEU A 54 18.95 28.19 1.47
N LYS A 55 19.49 28.97 0.54
CA LYS A 55 18.71 29.65 -0.51
C LYS A 55 18.76 28.79 -1.75
N THR A 56 17.76 27.92 -1.93
CA THR A 56 17.55 27.25 -3.20
C THR A 56 16.80 28.21 -4.14
N LYS A 57 17.33 28.44 -5.35
CA LYS A 57 16.53 28.98 -6.45
C LYS A 57 15.83 27.78 -7.10
N VAL A 58 14.68 27.42 -6.57
CA VAL A 58 13.77 26.51 -7.29
C VAL A 58 13.04 27.40 -8.30
N LYS A 59 13.23 27.14 -9.60
CA LYS A 59 12.24 27.66 -10.57
C LYS A 59 10.92 26.97 -10.23
N PRO A 60 9.85 27.69 -9.89
CA PRO A 60 8.56 27.06 -9.76
C PRO A 60 8.30 26.29 -11.05
N ILE A 61 8.11 24.98 -10.95
CA ILE A 61 7.38 24.28 -12.00
C ILE A 61 5.98 24.88 -11.89
N ASP A 62 5.59 25.65 -12.90
CA ASP A 62 4.21 26.08 -13.05
C ASP A 62 3.38 24.87 -13.47
N VAL A 63 3.21 23.92 -12.54
CA VAL A 63 2.04 23.07 -12.55
C VAL A 63 0.94 24.00 -12.10
N SER A 64 0.29 24.65 -13.06
CA SER A 64 -1.03 25.20 -12.81
C SER A 64 -1.92 23.99 -12.53
N PRO A 65 -2.29 23.67 -11.27
CA PRO A 65 -3.34 22.70 -11.04
C PRO A 65 -4.56 23.22 -11.82
N ARG A 66 -4.98 22.48 -12.85
CA ARG A 66 -6.32 22.69 -13.41
C ARG A 66 -7.30 22.20 -12.37
N PHE A 67 -7.58 23.06 -11.39
CA PHE A 67 -8.75 22.90 -10.57
C PHE A 67 -9.96 23.09 -11.48
N LEU A 68 -10.72 22.02 -11.69
CA LEU A 68 -12.02 22.09 -12.34
C LEU A 68 -12.86 23.08 -11.55
N SER A 69 -13.18 24.23 -12.16
CA SER A 69 -13.95 25.28 -11.52
C SER A 69 -15.37 24.80 -11.25
N LYS A 70 -15.82 25.01 -10.00
CA LYS A 70 -17.08 24.50 -9.42
C LYS A 70 -18.39 25.01 -10.07
N ASN A 71 -18.36 25.63 -11.24
CA ASN A 71 -19.53 26.26 -11.87
C ASN A 71 -19.57 26.05 -13.39
N SER A 72 -19.82 24.81 -13.79
CA SER A 72 -20.58 24.52 -15.00
C SER A 72 -21.32 23.22 -14.76
N ASP A 73 -22.55 23.16 -15.24
CA ASP A 73 -23.51 22.06 -15.11
C ASP A 73 -22.87 20.69 -14.97
N THR A 74 -23.41 19.87 -14.05
CA THR A 74 -22.96 18.55 -13.60
C THR A 74 -22.96 17.46 -14.68
N GLN A 75 -22.37 17.75 -15.83
CA GLN A 75 -22.13 16.91 -17.01
C GLN A 75 -20.61 16.63 -17.16
N GLY A 76 -19.84 16.85 -16.10
CA GLY A 76 -18.36 16.78 -16.10
C GLY A 76 -17.79 15.93 -14.97
N PHE A 77 -18.58 15.01 -14.40
CA PHE A 77 -17.94 13.78 -13.92
C PHE A 77 -17.43 13.08 -15.16
N LEU A 78 -16.16 12.66 -15.16
CA LEU A 78 -15.62 11.82 -16.23
C LEU A 78 -16.46 10.54 -16.27
N HIS A 79 -17.54 10.53 -17.04
CA HIS A 79 -18.08 9.30 -17.58
C HIS A 79 -17.05 8.81 -18.59
N THR A 80 -16.65 7.55 -18.47
CA THR A 80 -15.71 6.90 -19.39
C THR A 80 -16.15 7.01 -20.86
N SER A 81 -17.45 7.27 -21.10
CA SER A 81 -18.03 7.52 -22.43
C SER A 81 -17.68 8.88 -23.04
N ASP A 82 -17.23 9.87 -22.26
CA ASP A 82 -17.02 11.25 -22.72
C ASP A 82 -15.54 11.56 -23.03
N VAL A 83 -14.64 10.62 -22.76
CA VAL A 83 -13.23 10.72 -23.14
C VAL A 83 -13.10 10.26 -24.60
N SER A 84 -13.10 11.22 -25.53
CA SER A 84 -12.59 10.95 -26.87
C SER A 84 -11.13 10.52 -26.76
N THR A 85 -10.77 9.38 -27.35
CA THR A 85 -9.43 8.76 -27.36
C THR A 85 -8.32 9.62 -28.02
N SER A 86 -8.55 10.93 -28.19
CA SER A 86 -7.65 11.91 -28.77
C SER A 86 -6.94 12.81 -27.75
N ASP A 87 -7.31 12.74 -26.47
CA ASP A 87 -6.51 13.38 -25.42
C ASP A 87 -5.35 12.45 -25.07
N GLU A 88 -4.16 12.76 -25.61
CA GLU A 88 -2.90 11.97 -25.47
C GLU A 88 -2.43 11.75 -24.01
N ASN A 89 -3.18 12.24 -23.01
CA ASN A 89 -2.85 12.17 -21.60
C ASN A 89 -3.90 11.43 -20.74
N ILE A 90 -4.93 10.83 -21.34
CA ILE A 90 -5.93 10.04 -20.61
C ILE A 90 -5.82 8.57 -21.01
N PHE A 91 -5.33 7.75 -20.07
CA PHE A 91 -5.26 6.29 -20.21
C PHE A 91 -6.42 5.66 -19.46
N VAL A 92 -7.26 4.93 -20.18
CA VAL A 92 -8.38 4.21 -19.60
C VAL A 92 -7.88 2.84 -19.15
N ILE A 93 -7.95 2.57 -17.84
CA ILE A 93 -7.44 1.34 -17.20
C ILE A 93 -8.52 0.26 -17.14
N ALA A 94 -9.78 0.69 -17.06
CA ALA A 94 -10.96 -0.15 -16.96
C ALA A 94 -11.97 0.36 -18.01
N ASN A 95 -12.28 -0.47 -19.01
CA ASN A 95 -13.10 -0.11 -20.16
C ASN A 95 -13.91 -1.28 -20.72
N GLU A 96 -14.10 -2.32 -19.92
CA GLU A 96 -14.89 -3.46 -20.36
C GLU A 96 -16.36 -3.03 -20.53
N ASN A 97 -17.13 -3.75 -21.34
CA ASN A 97 -18.51 -3.33 -21.69
C ASN A 97 -19.52 -3.37 -20.54
N ASN A 98 -19.06 -3.71 -19.33
CA ASN A 98 -19.87 -3.90 -18.14
C ASN A 98 -19.51 -2.87 -17.07
N ASP A 99 -20.20 -2.97 -15.94
CA ASP A 99 -20.13 -2.01 -14.85
C ASP A 99 -18.82 -2.17 -14.04
N GLU A 100 -18.03 -1.10 -13.96
CA GLU A 100 -16.78 -1.04 -13.20
C GLU A 100 -16.83 0.05 -12.12
N TYR A 101 -16.53 -0.29 -10.85
CA TYR A 101 -16.74 0.59 -9.69
C TYR A 101 -15.59 0.55 -8.68
N HIS A 102 -15.64 1.50 -7.73
CA HIS A 102 -14.79 1.55 -6.53
C HIS A 102 -13.29 1.32 -6.80
N PRO A 103 -12.64 2.17 -7.60
CA PRO A 103 -11.22 2.01 -7.88
C PRO A 103 -10.36 2.33 -6.65
N SER A 104 -9.28 1.58 -6.47
CA SER A 104 -8.22 1.83 -5.50
C SER A 104 -6.86 1.66 -6.16
N ILE A 105 -5.88 2.52 -5.84
CA ILE A 105 -4.56 2.51 -6.48
C ILE A 105 -3.44 2.69 -5.45
N ILE A 106 -2.35 1.95 -5.63
CA ILE A 106 -1.09 2.12 -4.89
C ILE A 106 0.11 2.11 -5.85
N THR A 107 1.23 2.66 -5.40
CA THR A 107 2.47 2.77 -6.19
C THR A 107 3.69 2.40 -5.39
N ASN A 108 4.70 1.83 -6.04
CA ASN A 108 6.03 1.60 -5.47
C ASN A 108 7.11 1.82 -6.53
N GLY A 109 7.82 2.95 -6.46
CA GLY A 109 8.78 3.32 -7.51
C GLY A 109 8.06 3.59 -8.84
N ASN A 110 8.45 2.88 -9.89
CA ASN A 110 7.80 2.95 -11.21
C ASN A 110 6.55 2.06 -11.31
N ASP A 111 6.33 1.21 -10.32
CA ASP A 111 5.25 0.24 -10.35
C ASP A 111 3.97 0.87 -9.81
N ALA A 112 2.84 0.56 -10.45
CA ALA A 112 1.51 0.90 -9.98
C ALA A 112 0.60 -0.33 -9.99
N LEU A 113 -0.31 -0.41 -9.03
CA LEU A 113 -1.33 -1.46 -8.95
C LEU A 113 -2.68 -0.79 -8.71
N VAL A 114 -3.65 -1.15 -9.54
CA VAL A 114 -5.05 -0.72 -9.44
C VAL A 114 -5.90 -1.94 -9.13
N ALA A 115 -6.82 -1.79 -8.18
CA ALA A 115 -7.93 -2.69 -7.95
C ALA A 115 -9.24 -1.97 -8.27
N TYR A 116 -10.21 -2.69 -8.82
CA TYR A 116 -11.54 -2.18 -9.11
C TYR A 116 -12.56 -3.31 -9.09
N GLU A 117 -13.82 -2.98 -8.82
CA GLU A 117 -14.91 -3.92 -9.03
C GLU A 117 -15.24 -4.01 -10.51
N TYR A 118 -15.56 -5.21 -10.95
CA TYR A 118 -16.20 -5.46 -12.23
C TYR A 118 -17.40 -6.35 -11.99
N LYS A 119 -18.55 -5.91 -12.49
CA LYS A 119 -19.84 -6.57 -12.31
C LYS A 119 -20.39 -7.04 -13.64
N ASP A 120 -20.64 -8.33 -13.74
CA ASP A 120 -21.28 -8.95 -14.91
C ASP A 120 -22.51 -9.78 -14.49
N GLU A 121 -23.03 -10.59 -15.42
CA GLU A 121 -24.17 -11.47 -15.18
C GLU A 121 -23.91 -12.55 -14.11
N SER A 122 -22.64 -12.86 -13.82
CA SER A 122 -22.22 -13.89 -12.88
C SER A 122 -22.04 -13.37 -11.44
N GLY A 123 -21.85 -12.06 -11.26
CA GLY A 123 -21.67 -11.45 -9.95
C GLY A 123 -20.77 -10.21 -9.99
N THR A 124 -20.32 -9.78 -8.82
CA THR A 124 -19.31 -8.71 -8.68
C THR A 124 -18.00 -9.32 -8.26
N ASN A 125 -16.89 -8.96 -8.90
CA ASN A 125 -15.57 -9.43 -8.50
C ASN A 125 -14.57 -8.28 -8.47
N VAL A 126 -13.47 -8.48 -7.75
CA VAL A 126 -12.37 -7.51 -7.69
C VAL A 126 -11.30 -7.92 -8.71
N TYR A 127 -11.01 -7.00 -9.62
CA TYR A 127 -10.01 -7.13 -10.66
C TYR A 127 -8.82 -6.25 -10.34
N PHE A 128 -7.65 -6.69 -10.81
CA PHE A 128 -6.37 -6.04 -10.63
C PHE A 128 -5.71 -5.82 -11.97
N ARG A 129 -5.09 -4.65 -12.13
CA ARG A 129 -4.17 -4.36 -13.23
C ARG A 129 -2.95 -3.65 -12.66
N PHE A 130 -1.79 -3.91 -13.23
CA PHE A 130 -0.55 -3.29 -12.78
C PHE A 130 0.26 -2.72 -13.95
N SER A 131 1.12 -1.76 -13.63
CA SER A 131 2.06 -1.12 -14.55
C SER A 131 3.47 -1.19 -13.95
N THR A 132 4.48 -1.28 -14.82
CA THR A 132 5.91 -1.26 -14.47
C THR A 132 6.64 -0.04 -15.06
N ASP A 133 5.90 0.88 -15.68
CA ASP A 133 6.41 1.98 -16.49
C ASP A 133 5.72 3.31 -16.16
N ASN A 134 5.43 3.56 -14.88
CA ASN A 134 4.76 4.78 -14.40
C ASN A 134 3.34 4.99 -14.96
N GLY A 135 2.65 3.90 -15.28
CA GLY A 135 1.28 3.94 -15.79
C GLY A 135 1.16 4.19 -17.29
N GLU A 136 2.27 4.13 -18.06
CA GLU A 136 2.24 4.24 -19.52
C GLU A 136 1.56 3.03 -20.16
N THR A 137 1.84 1.82 -19.64
CA THR A 137 1.16 0.58 -20.04
C THR A 137 0.67 -0.20 -18.83
N TRP A 138 -0.38 -0.99 -19.04
CA TRP A 138 -1.05 -1.78 -18.01
C TRP A 138 -1.15 -3.24 -18.44
N SER A 139 -1.07 -4.15 -17.46
CA SER A 139 -1.27 -5.56 -17.66
C SER A 139 -2.69 -5.87 -18.15
N GLU A 140 -2.86 -7.09 -18.67
CA GLU A 140 -4.19 -7.71 -18.70
C GLU A 140 -4.79 -7.78 -17.30
N ALA A 141 -6.11 -7.84 -17.24
CA ALA A 141 -6.82 -7.88 -15.98
C ALA A 141 -6.62 -9.25 -15.29
N TYR A 142 -6.33 -9.21 -13.99
CA TYR A 142 -6.18 -10.38 -13.14
C TYR A 142 -7.26 -10.38 -12.06
N TYR A 143 -7.85 -11.52 -11.76
CA TYR A 143 -8.77 -11.69 -10.64
C TYR A 143 -8.72 -13.15 -10.15
N TYR A 144 -9.20 -13.38 -8.93
CA TYR A 144 -9.24 -14.73 -8.35
C TYR A 144 -10.54 -15.43 -8.74
N THR A 145 -10.42 -16.62 -9.36
CA THR A 145 -11.58 -17.38 -9.86
C THR A 145 -12.27 -18.23 -8.80
N ASP A 146 -11.61 -18.47 -7.67
CA ASP A 146 -12.04 -19.46 -6.67
C ASP A 146 -13.11 -18.93 -5.71
N ALA A 147 -13.42 -17.64 -5.78
CA ALA A 147 -14.46 -17.00 -4.99
C ALA A 147 -15.18 -15.98 -5.86
N SER A 148 -16.48 -16.20 -6.08
CA SER A 148 -17.36 -15.19 -6.66
C SER A 148 -17.79 -14.21 -5.56
N ASN A 149 -18.07 -12.97 -5.93
CA ASN A 149 -18.69 -11.95 -5.08
C ASN A 149 -17.75 -11.23 -4.10
N PHE A 150 -16.68 -10.67 -4.65
CA PHE A 150 -15.86 -9.67 -3.95
C PHE A 150 -16.23 -8.24 -4.36
N SER A 151 -16.22 -7.34 -3.38
CA SER A 151 -16.57 -5.92 -3.56
C SER A 151 -15.78 -5.03 -2.60
N SER A 152 -15.90 -3.71 -2.77
CA SER A 152 -15.26 -2.66 -1.99
C SER A 152 -13.74 -2.86 -1.85
N PRO A 153 -12.98 -2.97 -2.95
CA PRO A 153 -11.55 -3.13 -2.86
C PRO A 153 -10.89 -1.85 -2.32
N ALA A 154 -10.01 -2.01 -1.34
CA ALA A 154 -9.15 -0.95 -0.86
C ALA A 154 -7.70 -1.45 -0.80
N LEU A 155 -6.75 -0.58 -1.13
CA LEU A 155 -5.32 -0.90 -1.20
C LEU A 155 -4.50 0.08 -0.36
N ALA A 156 -3.45 -0.41 0.28
CA ALA A 156 -2.45 0.39 0.97
C ALA A 156 -1.04 -0.14 0.70
N SER A 157 -0.06 0.74 0.58
CA SER A 157 1.35 0.35 0.44
C SER A 157 2.13 0.67 1.71
N ASN A 158 2.98 -0.25 2.15
CA ASN A 158 4.00 0.06 3.13
C ASN A 158 5.11 0.92 2.49
N PRO A 159 5.31 2.18 2.90
CA PRO A 159 6.25 3.09 2.25
C PRO A 159 7.73 2.69 2.46
N ARG A 160 8.04 1.85 3.44
CA ARG A 160 9.41 1.43 3.75
C ARG A 160 9.82 0.16 3.02
N THR A 161 8.92 -0.81 2.94
CA THR A 161 9.19 -2.13 2.35
C THR A 161 8.72 -2.21 0.90
N GLY A 162 7.78 -1.36 0.49
CA GLY A 162 7.16 -1.40 -0.82
C GLY A 162 6.14 -2.54 -0.99
N ILE A 163 5.83 -3.27 0.09
CA ILE A 163 4.79 -4.31 0.10
C ILE A 163 3.42 -3.63 0.01
N GLY A 164 2.56 -4.13 -0.87
CA GLY A 164 1.16 -3.75 -0.93
C GLY A 164 0.30 -4.65 -0.05
N TYR A 165 -0.76 -4.09 0.48
CA TYR A 165 -1.84 -4.77 1.17
C TYR A 165 -3.16 -4.38 0.53
N GLY A 166 -4.12 -5.28 0.52
CA GLY A 166 -5.47 -5.00 0.07
C GLY A 166 -6.50 -5.73 0.90
N THR A 167 -7.71 -5.21 0.85
CA THR A 167 -8.88 -5.82 1.46
C THR A 167 -10.07 -5.69 0.53
N PHE A 168 -11.04 -6.58 0.71
CA PHE A 168 -12.32 -6.58 0.01
C PHE A 168 -13.38 -7.26 0.86
N ILE A 169 -14.63 -6.90 0.62
CA ILE A 169 -15.82 -7.48 1.24
C ILE A 169 -16.29 -8.66 0.39
N THR A 170 -16.77 -9.70 1.05
CA THR A 170 -17.48 -10.80 0.40
C THR A 170 -18.93 -10.89 0.87
N ASP A 171 -19.80 -11.47 0.05
CA ASP A 171 -21.17 -11.83 0.44
C ASP A 171 -21.26 -13.18 1.18
N PHE A 172 -20.17 -13.95 1.24
CA PHE A 172 -20.11 -15.21 1.98
C PHE A 172 -20.45 -15.01 3.46
N ASN A 173 -21.11 -16.02 4.04
CA ASN A 173 -21.56 -16.04 5.42
C ASN A 173 -22.29 -14.77 5.88
N ASN A 174 -23.24 -14.28 5.07
CA ASN A 174 -24.01 -13.05 5.34
C ASN A 174 -23.10 -11.82 5.46
N SER A 175 -22.07 -11.75 4.60
CA SER A 175 -20.99 -10.75 4.69
C SER A 175 -20.34 -10.71 6.07
N GLY A 176 -20.07 -11.89 6.65
CA GLY A 176 -19.34 -12.03 7.91
C GLY A 176 -17.86 -12.32 7.71
N GLU A 177 -17.38 -12.39 6.47
CA GLU A 177 -15.96 -12.59 6.16
C GLU A 177 -15.35 -11.34 5.52
N ILE A 178 -14.06 -11.12 5.76
CA ILE A 178 -13.28 -10.05 5.11
C ILE A 178 -12.08 -10.66 4.40
N GLY A 179 -11.80 -10.18 3.19
CA GLY A 179 -10.64 -10.57 2.40
C GLY A 179 -9.40 -9.79 2.78
N GLU A 180 -8.27 -10.48 2.79
CA GLU A 180 -6.93 -9.91 2.81
C GLU A 180 -6.17 -10.36 1.56
N ILE A 181 -5.42 -9.43 0.97
CA ILE A 181 -4.43 -9.75 -0.05
C ILE A 181 -3.11 -9.03 0.22
N VAL A 182 -1.99 -9.74 0.03
CA VAL A 182 -0.63 -9.21 0.14
C VAL A 182 0.03 -9.23 -1.23
N PHE A 183 0.59 -8.09 -1.62
CA PHE A 183 1.25 -7.86 -2.91
C PHE A 183 2.76 -7.67 -2.71
N ASN A 184 3.56 -8.68 -3.08
CA ASN A 184 5.02 -8.58 -3.02
C ASN A 184 5.69 -9.46 -4.09
N PRO A 185 6.02 -8.92 -5.27
CA PRO A 185 5.91 -7.52 -5.68
C PRO A 185 4.48 -7.11 -6.11
N LEU A 186 4.26 -5.81 -6.32
CA LEU A 186 2.98 -5.26 -6.81
C LEU A 186 2.62 -5.73 -8.23
N THR A 187 3.59 -6.25 -8.98
CA THR A 187 3.52 -6.45 -10.44
C THR A 187 3.67 -7.91 -10.86
N ASN A 188 3.54 -8.85 -9.92
CA ASN A 188 3.59 -10.26 -10.22
C ASN A 188 2.57 -11.08 -9.40
N PRO A 189 1.41 -11.41 -10.01
CA PRO A 189 0.36 -12.19 -9.36
C PRO A 189 0.78 -13.56 -8.82
N ASP A 190 1.84 -14.17 -9.34
CA ASP A 190 2.34 -15.46 -8.86
C ASP A 190 2.85 -15.41 -7.42
N TYR A 191 3.14 -14.21 -6.90
CA TYR A 191 3.59 -13.99 -5.52
C TYR A 191 2.53 -13.38 -4.61
N TRP A 192 1.33 -13.12 -5.13
CA TRP A 192 0.26 -12.55 -4.32
C TRP A 192 -0.34 -13.61 -3.42
N TYR A 193 -0.60 -13.24 -2.17
CA TYR A 193 -1.19 -14.13 -1.18
C TYR A 193 -2.55 -13.60 -0.77
N VAL A 194 -3.58 -14.44 -0.87
CA VAL A 194 -4.96 -14.12 -0.47
C VAL A 194 -5.40 -15.01 0.67
N ALA A 195 -6.11 -14.41 1.62
CA ALA A 195 -6.80 -15.11 2.69
C ALA A 195 -8.19 -14.48 2.92
N THR A 196 -9.12 -15.27 3.45
CA THR A 196 -10.38 -14.76 4.01
C THR A 196 -10.40 -14.99 5.52
N ILE A 197 -10.97 -14.03 6.23
CA ILE A 197 -11.05 -14.03 7.69
C ILE A 197 -12.53 -14.09 8.07
N ASP A 198 -12.98 -15.27 8.49
CA ASP A 198 -14.37 -15.52 8.85
C ASP A 198 -14.70 -15.11 10.30
N TRP A 199 -15.51 -14.06 10.42
CA TRP A 199 -16.07 -13.56 11.68
C TRP A 199 -17.53 -13.98 11.88
N SER A 200 -18.17 -14.66 10.92
CA SER A 200 -19.58 -15.03 11.02
C SER A 200 -19.83 -16.01 12.16
N LYS A 201 -18.86 -16.90 12.41
CA LYS A 201 -18.87 -17.81 13.58
C LYS A 201 -18.88 -17.07 14.92
N TYR A 202 -18.47 -15.79 14.93
CA TYR A 202 -18.45 -14.92 16.10
C TYR A 202 -19.57 -13.88 16.07
N LYS A 203 -20.70 -14.19 15.42
CA LYS A 203 -21.91 -13.34 15.43
C LYS A 203 -21.79 -12.01 14.67
N PHE A 204 -20.71 -11.80 13.91
CA PHE A 204 -20.56 -10.66 13.02
C PHE A 204 -21.20 -10.93 11.66
N TYR A 205 -21.74 -9.88 11.03
CA TYR A 205 -22.35 -9.98 9.71
C TYR A 205 -22.47 -8.60 9.05
N GLY A 206 -22.88 -8.58 7.79
CA GLY A 206 -23.25 -7.36 7.07
C GLY A 206 -22.08 -6.41 6.82
N PHE A 207 -20.86 -6.95 6.70
CA PHE A 207 -19.68 -6.15 6.40
C PHE A 207 -19.82 -5.45 5.05
N LYS A 208 -19.45 -4.16 5.00
CA LYS A 208 -19.49 -3.32 3.80
C LYS A 208 -18.48 -2.17 3.89
N THR A 209 -18.17 -1.58 2.74
CA THR A 209 -17.35 -0.36 2.61
C THR A 209 -16.01 -0.45 3.34
N ALA A 210 -15.17 -1.41 2.95
CA ALA A 210 -13.85 -1.57 3.54
C ALA A 210 -12.88 -0.48 3.05
N ASP A 211 -11.98 -0.07 3.95
CA ASP A 211 -10.82 0.77 3.69
C ASP A 211 -9.62 0.22 4.47
N ILE A 212 -8.39 0.44 3.99
CA ILE A 212 -7.18 -0.11 4.59
C ILE A 212 -6.07 0.93 4.65
N VAL A 213 -5.33 0.92 5.76
CA VAL A 213 -4.13 1.73 5.92
C VAL A 213 -2.96 0.84 6.35
N SER A 214 -1.77 1.10 5.81
CA SER A 214 -0.55 0.48 6.31
C SER A 214 -0.29 0.94 7.74
N TYR A 215 0.11 0.01 8.62
CA TYR A 215 0.46 0.32 9.99
C TYR A 215 1.93 0.01 10.21
N GLU A 216 2.67 1.01 10.67
CA GLU A 216 4.09 0.88 11.02
C GLU A 216 4.27 1.32 12.48
N TYR A 217 4.16 0.37 13.41
CA TYR A 217 4.49 0.62 14.80
C TYR A 217 5.56 -0.36 15.26
N SER A 218 6.69 0.18 15.71
CA SER A 218 7.91 -0.59 15.98
C SER A 218 7.75 -1.68 17.04
N GLU A 219 6.78 -1.55 17.94
CA GLU A 219 6.53 -2.54 18.99
C GLU A 219 5.67 -3.71 18.50
N TYR A 220 4.96 -3.53 17.37
CA TYR A 220 4.05 -4.53 16.79
C TYR A 220 4.34 -4.73 15.29
N PRO A 221 5.52 -5.29 14.94
CA PRO A 221 5.88 -5.53 13.54
C PRO A 221 4.95 -6.51 12.83
N ASP A 222 4.20 -7.33 13.59
CA ASP A 222 3.27 -8.33 13.07
C ASP A 222 1.91 -7.74 12.66
N VAL A 223 1.71 -6.42 12.85
CA VAL A 223 0.49 -5.70 12.46
C VAL A 223 0.80 -4.81 11.25
N PRO A 224 0.75 -5.34 10.02
CA PRO A 224 1.18 -4.60 8.83
C PRO A 224 0.18 -3.53 8.36
N PHE A 225 -1.08 -3.64 8.80
CA PHE A 225 -2.18 -2.77 8.37
C PHE A 225 -3.29 -2.73 9.41
N ILE A 226 -4.19 -1.77 9.24
CA ILE A 226 -5.50 -1.70 9.90
C ILE A 226 -6.56 -1.58 8.81
N ILE A 227 -7.59 -2.40 8.89
CA ILE A 227 -8.76 -2.36 8.01
C ILE A 227 -9.91 -1.72 8.77
N ALA A 228 -10.59 -0.75 8.16
CA ALA A 228 -11.82 -0.15 8.66
C ALA A 228 -12.99 -0.56 7.77
N PHE A 229 -14.16 -0.81 8.34
CA PHE A 229 -15.37 -1.17 7.59
C PHE A 229 -16.62 -0.89 8.42
N ILE A 230 -17.79 -1.00 7.79
CA ILE A 230 -19.08 -1.00 8.49
C ILE A 230 -19.53 -2.45 8.67
N GLY A 231 -20.04 -2.81 9.83
CA GLY A 231 -20.55 -4.14 10.11
C GLY A 231 -21.63 -4.17 11.17
N SER A 232 -22.14 -5.36 11.45
CA SER A 232 -23.17 -5.61 12.45
C SER A 232 -22.83 -6.80 13.34
N THR A 233 -23.46 -6.90 14.50
CA THR A 233 -23.34 -8.04 15.42
C THR A 233 -24.69 -8.44 16.00
N ASN A 234 -24.84 -9.67 16.50
CA ASN A 234 -26.03 -10.11 17.25
C ASN A 234 -25.68 -10.63 18.65
N PHE A 235 -24.74 -9.96 19.32
CA PHE A 235 -24.41 -10.25 20.72
C PHE A 235 -25.56 -9.89 21.66
N GLU A 236 -25.78 -10.71 22.68
CA GLU A 236 -26.65 -10.35 23.79
C GLU A 236 -25.99 -9.19 24.54
N ASP A 237 -26.73 -8.08 24.73
CA ASP A 237 -26.29 -6.83 25.36
C ASP A 237 -25.18 -6.02 24.64
N ALA A 238 -24.79 -6.43 23.44
CA ALA A 238 -23.80 -5.71 22.62
C ALA A 238 -24.12 -5.80 21.11
N GLU A 239 -25.40 -5.95 20.76
CA GLU A 239 -25.89 -5.87 19.39
C GLU A 239 -25.60 -4.49 18.81
N CYS A 240 -25.13 -4.49 17.56
CA CYS A 240 -24.94 -3.27 16.79
C CYS A 240 -25.33 -3.53 15.34
N VAL A 241 -25.85 -2.50 14.68
CA VAL A 241 -26.26 -2.58 13.27
C VAL A 241 -25.56 -1.46 12.52
N ASP A 242 -24.83 -1.83 11.46
CA ASP A 242 -24.12 -0.90 10.58
C ASP A 242 -23.23 0.11 11.32
N THR A 243 -22.42 -0.37 12.27
CA THR A 243 -21.46 0.46 13.01
C THR A 243 -20.04 0.35 12.47
N PRO A 244 -19.20 1.39 12.66
CA PRO A 244 -17.78 1.32 12.33
C PRO A 244 -17.04 0.25 13.12
N MET A 245 -16.18 -0.50 12.42
CA MET A 245 -15.35 -1.56 12.98
C MET A 245 -13.93 -1.46 12.42
N PHE A 246 -12.96 -1.95 13.20
CA PHE A 246 -11.57 -2.08 12.78
C PHE A 246 -11.12 -3.54 12.90
N CYS A 247 -10.50 -4.09 11.86
CA CYS A 247 -9.88 -5.40 11.87
C CYS A 247 -8.38 -5.28 11.59
N PHE A 248 -7.56 -6.02 12.35
CA PHE A 248 -6.11 -6.03 12.21
C PHE A 248 -5.56 -7.35 12.75
N ARG A 249 -4.33 -7.71 12.36
CA ARG A 249 -3.65 -8.88 12.93
C ARG A 249 -3.44 -8.70 14.43
N THR A 250 -3.66 -9.75 15.20
CA THR A 250 -3.54 -9.69 16.67
C THR A 250 -2.09 -9.40 17.06
N PRO A 251 -1.83 -8.34 17.85
CA PRO A 251 -0.47 -8.03 18.27
C PRO A 251 0.19 -9.20 19.02
N GLY A 252 1.34 -9.68 18.51
CA GLY A 252 2.07 -10.81 19.08
C GLY A 252 1.57 -12.20 18.65
N ASP A 253 0.58 -12.28 17.76
CA ASP A 253 0.12 -13.52 17.13
C ASP A 253 -0.21 -13.28 15.65
N SER A 254 0.75 -13.61 14.77
CA SER A 254 0.66 -13.35 13.33
C SER A 254 -0.44 -14.12 12.61
N GLU A 255 -0.98 -15.18 13.23
CA GLU A 255 -1.97 -16.07 12.63
C GLU A 255 -3.41 -15.72 13.04
N SER A 256 -3.57 -14.78 13.97
CA SER A 256 -4.86 -14.37 14.51
C SER A 256 -5.23 -12.95 14.09
N TYR A 257 -6.54 -12.68 14.08
CA TYR A 257 -7.09 -11.35 13.82
C TYR A 257 -7.89 -10.88 15.02
N THR A 258 -7.92 -9.57 15.21
CA THR A 258 -8.72 -8.88 16.21
C THR A 258 -9.66 -7.93 15.51
N ILE A 259 -10.92 -7.93 15.93
CA ILE A 259 -11.91 -6.92 15.55
C ILE A 259 -12.21 -6.03 16.75
N ALA A 260 -12.10 -4.71 16.56
CA ALA A 260 -12.50 -3.70 17.51
C ALA A 260 -13.79 -3.03 17.01
N TRP A 261 -14.81 -3.00 17.85
CA TRP A 261 -16.10 -2.36 17.58
C TRP A 261 -16.61 -1.71 18.86
N ASP A 262 -17.50 -0.73 18.71
CA ASP A 262 -18.22 -0.11 19.82
C ASP A 262 -19.72 -0.35 19.63
N PRO A 263 -20.40 -1.10 20.52
CA PRO A 263 -21.83 -1.35 20.42
C PRO A 263 -22.69 -0.17 20.87
N GLN A 264 -22.12 0.94 21.37
CA GLN A 264 -22.85 2.09 21.90
C GLN A 264 -22.94 3.28 20.94
N VAL A 265 -22.47 3.12 19.69
CA VAL A 265 -22.48 4.17 18.66
C VAL A 265 -23.85 4.30 18.00
#